data_AF-A0A7W0N0B2-F1
#
_entry.id   AF-A0A7W0N0B2-F1
#
_cell.length_a   1.000
_cell.length_b   1.000
_cell.length_c   1.000
_cell.angle_alpha   90.00
_cell.angle_beta   90.00
_cell.angle_gamma   90.00
#
_symmetry.space_group_name_H-M   'P 1'
#
loop_
_entity.id
_entity.type
_entity.pdbx_description
1 polymer ?
#
loop_
_entity_poly.entity_id
_entity_poly.type
_entity_poly.pdbx_seq_one_letter_code
_entity_poly.pdbx_strand_id
1 'polypeptide(L)'
;MLRLAIVLLVAVAVAAWQATSVQRSTEPRSPGLAGGVSIREGDEAFVVVNEDGEWTIFKRCRTRRRAGLLLTVGPGYVARFVTAAGTTLVDGERPPGTLNDSSYGGLGVFGWHHARGRPRQTRFGPGNAWEISGRQCAAENDGFGVLRSRVVEEPHTFIDETGEEVVALAVEAELTDGSTSPATPVMRVRYRYRFGRSVVRSWVVASGRCPDGRCGRTRRRAFLKEPKLVTHLGGPDPLPYTRMATFGEDGELACISLAGGSLRGPILETGQCPGSPVQKGELALRRARLRFDFGTATSGAEGGCEAGDCFNVVMRAYPVTDGDVEPGGPTARWDGNGESLGLDGWAEAAAGRPPAYPVDTPSIDGVLWDCHGSSPGADGVRRWETIGRKDEAGRFLSMGGIFPGWEGGRGGYDCEPLARTFGPAGESFAVFASYSLGPGWESLR
;
A
#
# COMPACT_ATOMS: atom_id res chain seq x y z
N MET A 1 27.14 9.95 60.00
CA MET A 1 27.03 8.49 59.78
C MET A 1 25.85 8.06 58.90
N LEU A 2 24.90 8.93 58.55
CA LEU A 2 23.71 8.55 57.75
C LEU A 2 23.92 8.60 56.21
N ARG A 3 25.02 9.17 55.70
CA ARG A 3 25.28 9.32 54.25
C ARG A 3 26.05 8.15 53.61
N LEU A 4 26.61 7.24 54.40
CA LEU A 4 27.36 6.07 53.87
C LEU A 4 26.45 4.86 53.59
N ALA A 5 25.27 4.78 54.21
CA ALA A 5 24.37 3.64 54.07
C ALA A 5 23.55 3.64 52.76
N ILE A 6 23.34 4.81 52.14
CA ILE A 6 22.53 4.93 50.92
C ILE A 6 23.33 4.54 49.66
N VAL A 7 24.65 4.72 49.66
CA VAL A 7 25.50 4.39 48.50
C VAL A 7 25.69 2.88 48.34
N LEU A 8 25.70 2.10 49.43
CA LEU A 8 25.81 0.64 49.36
C LEU A 8 24.52 -0.05 48.89
N LEU A 9 23.34 0.51 49.18
CA LEU A 9 22.06 -0.07 48.77
C LEU A 9 21.76 0.10 47.27
N VAL A 10 22.28 1.17 46.64
CA VAL A 10 22.12 1.39 45.19
C VAL A 10 23.06 0.49 44.38
N ALA A 11 24.27 0.19 44.89
CA ALA A 11 25.23 -0.67 44.19
C ALA A 11 24.79 -2.14 44.11
N VAL A 12 24.09 -2.65 45.13
CA VAL A 12 23.60 -4.04 45.14
C VAL A 12 22.36 -4.22 44.25
N ALA A 13 21.54 -3.18 44.07
CA ALA A 13 20.37 -3.23 43.18
C ALA A 13 20.76 -3.20 41.69
N VAL A 14 21.84 -2.51 41.32
CA VAL A 14 22.33 -2.45 39.92
C VAL A 14 23.02 -3.76 39.51
N ALA A 15 23.71 -4.44 40.43
CA ALA A 15 24.32 -5.74 40.16
C ALA A 15 23.29 -6.88 40.03
N ALA A 16 22.16 -6.80 40.75
CA ALA A 16 21.08 -7.79 40.64
C ALA A 16 20.25 -7.64 39.34
N TRP A 17 20.19 -6.45 38.75
CA TRP A 17 19.46 -6.23 37.49
C TRP A 17 20.24 -6.66 36.24
N GLN A 18 21.58 -6.71 36.32
CA GLN A 18 22.42 -7.25 35.25
C GLN A 18 22.52 -8.78 35.22
N ALA A 19 22.05 -9.47 36.27
CA ALA A 19 22.13 -10.94 36.37
C ALA A 19 20.91 -11.69 35.81
N THR A 20 19.80 -11.00 35.50
CA THR A 20 18.70 -11.56 34.69
C THR A 20 18.91 -11.24 33.21
N SER A 21 20.09 -11.58 32.70
CA SER A 21 20.25 -11.76 31.26
C SER A 21 19.35 -12.93 30.87
N VAL A 22 18.34 -12.65 30.06
CA VAL A 22 17.48 -13.65 29.43
C VAL A 22 18.40 -14.65 28.73
N GLN A 23 18.50 -15.87 29.28
CA GLN A 23 19.01 -17.03 28.54
C GLN A 23 18.07 -17.21 27.35
N ARG A 24 18.41 -16.61 26.21
CA ARG A 24 17.82 -16.98 24.92
C ARG A 24 18.08 -18.47 24.79
N SER A 25 17.01 -19.27 24.77
CA SER A 25 17.06 -20.65 24.36
C SER A 25 17.69 -20.69 22.97
N THR A 26 18.93 -21.16 22.91
CA THR A 26 19.56 -21.65 21.69
C THR A 26 18.86 -22.96 21.33
N GLU A 27 17.60 -22.90 20.94
CA GLU A 27 17.04 -23.99 20.16
C GLU A 27 17.84 -24.05 18.85
N PRO A 28 18.29 -25.24 18.45
CA PRO A 28 19.00 -25.40 17.20
C PRO A 28 18.06 -24.94 16.07
N ARG A 29 18.42 -23.82 15.43
CA ARG A 29 17.85 -23.42 14.13
C ARG A 29 17.86 -24.67 13.27
N SER A 30 16.69 -25.04 12.75
CA SER A 30 16.56 -26.12 11.78
C SER A 30 17.65 -25.96 10.71
N PRO A 31 18.32 -27.04 10.30
CA PRO A 31 19.47 -27.00 9.40
C PRO A 31 19.13 -26.10 8.21
N GLY A 32 19.91 -25.04 8.07
CA GLY A 32 19.65 -23.93 7.17
C GLY A 32 19.39 -24.45 5.77
N LEU A 33 18.23 -24.10 5.22
CA LEU A 33 18.08 -23.94 3.79
C LEU A 33 19.24 -23.06 3.35
N ALA A 34 20.12 -23.57 2.49
CA ALA A 34 21.10 -22.74 1.82
C ALA A 34 20.36 -21.52 1.25
N GLY A 35 20.76 -20.31 1.67
CA GLY A 35 19.97 -19.07 1.59
C GLY A 35 19.71 -18.59 0.16
N GLY A 36 18.81 -19.27 -0.55
CA GLY A 36 18.34 -18.96 -1.89
C GLY A 36 16.85 -18.60 -1.90
N VAL A 37 16.34 -18.26 -3.08
CA VAL A 37 14.93 -17.99 -3.33
C VAL A 37 14.32 -19.16 -4.09
N SER A 38 13.14 -19.60 -3.68
CA SER A 38 12.44 -20.71 -4.33
C SER A 38 10.98 -20.38 -4.55
N ILE A 39 10.35 -21.07 -5.51
CA ILE A 39 8.93 -20.90 -5.78
C ILE A 39 8.20 -22.23 -5.76
N ARG A 40 7.03 -22.22 -5.13
CA ARG A 40 6.02 -23.28 -5.21
C ARG A 40 4.86 -22.76 -6.04
N GLU A 41 4.64 -23.40 -7.18
CA GLU A 41 3.52 -23.09 -8.05
C GLU A 41 2.33 -24.00 -7.74
N GLY A 42 1.19 -23.42 -7.37
CA GLY A 42 -0.09 -24.12 -7.28
C GLY A 42 -1.08 -23.61 -8.32
N ASP A 43 -2.23 -24.28 -8.44
CA ASP A 43 -3.26 -23.89 -9.40
C ASP A 43 -3.82 -22.48 -9.16
N GLU A 44 -3.96 -22.10 -7.88
CA GLU A 44 -4.57 -20.82 -7.50
C GLU A 44 -3.56 -19.69 -7.28
N ALA A 45 -2.32 -20.02 -6.91
CA ALA A 45 -1.36 -19.05 -6.40
C ALA A 45 0.09 -19.44 -6.66
N PHE A 46 0.95 -18.43 -6.69
CA PHE A 46 2.39 -18.57 -6.53
C PHE A 46 2.74 -18.36 -5.05
N VAL A 47 3.59 -19.22 -4.50
CA VAL A 47 4.19 -19.02 -3.18
C VAL A 47 5.70 -18.98 -3.33
N VAL A 48 6.28 -17.79 -3.19
CA VAL A 48 7.73 -17.59 -3.23
C VAL A 48 8.26 -17.61 -1.81
N VAL A 49 9.36 -18.32 -1.58
CA VAL A 49 10.02 -18.45 -0.27
C VAL A 49 11.43 -17.87 -0.38
N ASN A 50 11.75 -16.93 0.50
CA ASN A 50 13.08 -16.34 0.65
C ASN A 50 13.43 -16.23 2.15
N GLU A 51 14.49 -15.50 2.52
CA GLU A 51 14.91 -15.39 3.92
C GLU A 51 13.93 -14.62 4.81
N ASP A 52 13.14 -13.73 4.22
CA ASP A 52 12.12 -12.98 4.96
C ASP A 52 10.90 -13.86 5.27
N GLY A 53 10.60 -14.85 4.42
CA GLY A 53 9.54 -15.82 4.62
C GLY A 53 8.81 -16.23 3.34
N GLU A 54 7.51 -16.52 3.47
CA GLU A 54 6.64 -16.99 2.38
C GLU A 54 5.69 -15.89 1.87
N TRP A 55 5.76 -15.61 0.57
CA TRP A 55 5.01 -14.57 -0.11
C TRP A 55 4.01 -15.20 -1.08
N THR A 56 2.71 -14.97 -0.88
CA THR A 56 1.65 -15.55 -1.70
C THR A 56 1.03 -14.52 -2.63
N ILE A 57 1.00 -14.83 -3.93
CA ILE A 57 0.31 -14.05 -4.97
C ILE A 57 -0.73 -14.93 -5.64
N PHE A 58 -2.00 -14.52 -5.61
CA PHE A 58 -3.06 -15.24 -6.32
C PHE A 58 -3.00 -14.96 -7.83
N LYS A 59 -3.21 -15.99 -8.63
CA LYS A 59 -3.26 -15.89 -10.10
C LYS A 59 -4.61 -15.39 -10.59
N ARG A 60 -5.67 -15.67 -9.81
CA ARG A 60 -7.07 -15.39 -10.13
C ARG A 60 -7.84 -14.90 -8.93
N CYS A 61 -8.97 -14.29 -9.20
CA CYS A 61 -9.95 -13.95 -8.18
C CYS A 61 -10.39 -15.20 -7.43
N ARG A 62 -10.37 -15.13 -6.09
CA ARG A 62 -10.79 -16.21 -5.21
C ARG A 62 -11.78 -15.67 -4.19
N THR A 63 -12.87 -16.41 -4.06
CA THR A 63 -13.93 -16.13 -3.13
C THR A 63 -14.23 -17.39 -2.33
N ARG A 64 -14.26 -17.28 -1.00
CA ARG A 64 -14.52 -18.42 -0.11
C ARG A 64 -15.46 -18.01 1.00
N ARG A 65 -16.24 -18.96 1.53
CA ARG A 65 -17.04 -18.73 2.73
C ARG A 65 -16.33 -19.34 3.94
N ARG A 66 -16.16 -18.54 5.00
CA ARG A 66 -15.60 -19.00 6.29
C ARG A 66 -16.44 -18.43 7.42
N ALA A 67 -16.97 -19.30 8.28
CA ALA A 67 -17.85 -18.91 9.38
C ALA A 67 -19.03 -18.00 8.93
N GLY A 68 -19.62 -18.29 7.76
CA GLY A 68 -20.71 -17.51 7.18
C GLY A 68 -20.29 -16.23 6.45
N LEU A 69 -19.06 -15.76 6.63
CA LEU A 69 -18.53 -14.56 5.97
C LEU A 69 -18.01 -14.91 4.57
N LEU A 70 -18.34 -14.07 3.60
CA LEU A 70 -17.72 -14.09 2.27
C LEU A 70 -16.34 -13.45 2.39
N LEU A 71 -15.29 -14.18 2.04
CA LEU A 71 -13.92 -13.69 1.97
C LEU A 71 -13.53 -13.56 0.50
N THR A 72 -12.92 -12.44 0.12
CA THR A 72 -12.49 -12.19 -1.25
C THR A 72 -11.00 -11.86 -1.28
N VAL A 73 -10.32 -12.32 -2.32
CA VAL A 73 -8.95 -11.95 -2.60
C VAL A 73 -8.78 -11.85 -4.12
N GLY A 74 -8.17 -10.75 -4.57
CA GLY A 74 -7.91 -10.54 -5.97
C GLY A 74 -6.49 -10.98 -6.36
N PRO A 75 -6.18 -11.00 -7.66
CA PRO A 75 -4.91 -11.50 -8.15
C PRO A 75 -3.82 -10.43 -8.19
N GLY A 76 -2.58 -10.90 -8.32
CA GLY A 76 -1.42 -10.11 -8.72
C GLY A 76 -0.67 -9.42 -7.60
N TYR A 77 -1.33 -8.85 -6.59
CA TYR A 77 -0.65 -8.28 -5.43
C TYR A 77 -0.21 -9.37 -4.42
N VAL A 78 0.70 -9.03 -3.48
CA VAL A 78 1.04 -9.95 -2.38
C VAL A 78 -0.12 -9.98 -1.40
N ALA A 79 -0.89 -11.06 -1.44
CA ALA A 79 -2.09 -11.24 -0.64
C ALA A 79 -1.81 -11.85 0.73
N ARG A 80 -0.70 -12.58 0.88
CA ARG A 80 -0.28 -13.14 2.17
C ARG A 80 1.23 -13.09 2.30
N PHE A 81 1.69 -12.75 3.49
CA PHE A 81 3.10 -12.81 3.86
C PHE A 81 3.23 -13.44 5.24
N VAL A 82 3.96 -14.56 5.32
CA VAL A 82 4.30 -15.24 6.57
C VAL A 82 5.80 -15.13 6.75
N THR A 83 6.26 -14.53 7.84
CA THR A 83 7.69 -14.36 8.09
C THR A 83 8.39 -15.71 8.29
N ALA A 84 9.71 -15.75 8.17
CA ALA A 84 10.51 -16.94 8.49
C ALA A 84 10.30 -17.44 9.94
N ALA A 85 9.87 -16.58 10.85
CA ALA A 85 9.49 -16.93 12.22
C ALA A 85 8.05 -17.49 12.34
N GLY A 86 7.31 -17.61 11.24
CA GLY A 86 5.93 -18.11 11.22
C GLY A 86 4.85 -17.06 11.47
N THR A 87 5.21 -15.79 11.64
CA THR A 87 4.24 -14.70 11.89
C THR A 87 3.58 -14.28 10.58
N THR A 88 2.26 -14.34 10.48
CA THR A 88 1.53 -13.89 9.27
C THR A 88 1.39 -12.37 9.28
N LEU A 89 2.28 -11.56 8.70
CA LEU A 89 2.12 -10.09 8.74
C LEU A 89 1.01 -9.56 7.82
N VAL A 90 0.77 -10.24 6.70
CA VAL A 90 -0.24 -9.86 5.70
C VAL A 90 -1.21 -11.00 5.51
N ASP A 91 -2.51 -10.73 5.61
CA ASP A 91 -3.58 -11.67 5.28
C ASP A 91 -4.73 -10.96 4.57
N GLY A 92 -4.74 -11.06 3.25
CA GLY A 92 -5.71 -10.44 2.35
C GLY A 92 -7.00 -11.24 2.14
N GLU A 93 -7.14 -12.45 2.72
CA GLU A 93 -8.39 -13.21 2.67
C GLU A 93 -9.37 -12.72 3.76
N ARG A 94 -9.93 -11.53 3.56
CA ARG A 94 -10.79 -10.84 4.52
C ARG A 94 -12.19 -10.60 3.96
N PRO A 95 -13.20 -10.30 4.81
CA PRO A 95 -14.49 -9.83 4.32
C PRO A 95 -14.37 -8.59 3.43
N PRO A 96 -15.32 -8.35 2.50
CA PRO A 96 -15.44 -7.10 1.74
C PRO A 96 -15.34 -5.85 2.61
N GLY A 97 -14.72 -4.81 2.07
CA GLY A 97 -14.42 -3.54 2.72
C GLY A 97 -13.86 -2.56 1.69
N THR A 98 -13.38 -1.42 2.17
CA THR A 98 -12.77 -0.37 1.34
C THR A 98 -11.25 -0.44 1.43
N LEU A 99 -10.55 -0.01 0.38
CA LEU A 99 -9.10 0.00 0.31
C LEU A 99 -8.47 1.00 1.29
N ASN A 100 -9.26 1.89 1.89
CA ASN A 100 -8.79 2.72 3.00
C ASN A 100 -8.86 1.98 4.34
N ASP A 101 -9.53 0.83 4.45
CA ASP A 101 -9.50 0.03 5.67
C ASP A 101 -8.19 -0.77 5.74
N SER A 102 -7.34 -0.47 6.71
CA SER A 102 -6.06 -1.19 6.94
C SER A 102 -6.22 -2.71 7.14
N SER A 103 -7.41 -3.19 7.53
CA SER A 103 -7.69 -4.63 7.59
C SER A 103 -8.07 -5.24 6.24
N TYR A 104 -8.35 -4.40 5.24
CA TYR A 104 -8.81 -4.75 3.90
C TYR A 104 -7.72 -4.42 2.86
N GLY A 105 -6.74 -5.30 2.65
CA GLY A 105 -5.66 -5.00 1.69
C GLY A 105 -4.69 -6.14 1.37
N GLY A 106 -3.42 -5.78 1.32
CA GLY A 106 -2.27 -6.58 0.91
C GLY A 106 -1.08 -5.66 0.66
N LEU A 107 -0.03 -6.16 0.00
CA LEU A 107 1.10 -5.32 -0.42
C LEU A 107 0.98 -5.00 -1.92
N GLY A 108 0.83 -3.72 -2.24
CA GLY A 108 0.76 -3.23 -3.61
C GLY A 108 -0.62 -3.34 -4.25
N VAL A 109 -1.71 -3.44 -3.46
CA VAL A 109 -3.05 -3.45 -4.04
C VAL A 109 -3.32 -2.09 -4.70
N PHE A 110 -3.75 -2.09 -5.95
CA PHE A 110 -4.12 -0.88 -6.68
C PHE A 110 -5.64 -0.66 -6.63
N GLY A 111 -6.08 0.59 -6.49
CA GLY A 111 -7.49 0.95 -6.56
C GLY A 111 -7.73 2.45 -6.66
N TRP A 112 -8.99 2.85 -6.74
CA TRP A 112 -9.42 4.25 -6.78
C TRP A 112 -10.89 4.40 -6.35
N HIS A 113 -11.28 5.63 -6.06
CA HIS A 113 -12.69 6.01 -5.93
C HIS A 113 -13.27 6.35 -7.31
N HIS A 114 -14.29 5.60 -7.70
CA HIS A 114 -14.89 5.64 -9.03
C HIS A 114 -16.25 6.34 -8.99
N ALA A 115 -16.60 7.06 -10.05
CA ALA A 115 -17.96 7.56 -10.21
C ALA A 115 -18.40 7.59 -11.68
N ARG A 116 -19.71 7.64 -11.92
CA ARG A 116 -20.27 7.84 -13.26
C ARG A 116 -21.28 8.98 -13.32
N GLY A 117 -21.09 9.90 -14.27
CA GLY A 117 -22.04 10.98 -14.51
C GLY A 117 -21.70 11.92 -15.66
N ARG A 118 -22.19 13.16 -15.56
CA ARG A 118 -21.90 14.26 -16.50
C ARG A 118 -20.78 15.14 -15.95
N PRO A 119 -19.73 15.46 -16.73
CA PRO A 119 -18.66 16.37 -16.30
C PRO A 119 -19.21 17.67 -15.74
N ARG A 120 -18.61 18.15 -14.66
CA ARG A 120 -18.96 19.39 -13.95
C ARG A 120 -20.38 19.44 -13.36
N GLN A 121 -21.09 18.32 -13.33
CA GLN A 121 -22.48 18.22 -12.85
C GLN A 121 -22.71 17.03 -11.90
N THR A 122 -21.69 16.20 -11.67
CA THR A 122 -21.83 14.94 -10.94
C THR A 122 -21.36 15.10 -9.51
N ARG A 123 -22.32 15.33 -8.61
CA ARG A 123 -22.10 15.15 -7.17
C ARG A 123 -22.03 13.67 -6.83
N PHE A 124 -21.22 13.32 -5.84
CA PHE A 124 -21.06 11.93 -5.46
C PHE A 124 -22.14 11.48 -4.48
N GLY A 125 -22.54 10.22 -4.61
CA GLY A 125 -23.52 9.61 -3.74
C GLY A 125 -23.58 8.09 -3.94
N PRO A 126 -24.35 7.38 -3.10
CA PRO A 126 -24.35 5.91 -3.07
C PRO A 126 -24.77 5.26 -4.40
N GLY A 127 -25.53 5.97 -5.24
CA GLY A 127 -26.03 5.46 -6.52
C GLY A 127 -25.14 5.75 -7.73
N ASN A 128 -24.03 6.49 -7.56
CA ASN A 128 -23.17 6.87 -8.69
C ASN A 128 -21.68 6.94 -8.38
N ALA A 129 -21.27 6.67 -7.13
CA ALA A 129 -19.88 6.62 -6.70
C ALA A 129 -19.62 5.33 -5.90
N TRP A 130 -18.46 4.71 -6.14
CA TRP A 130 -18.07 3.40 -5.63
C TRP A 130 -16.55 3.34 -5.46
N GLU A 131 -16.05 2.27 -4.85
CA GLU A 131 -14.64 1.92 -4.95
C GLU A 131 -14.44 0.85 -6.03
N ILE A 132 -13.32 0.93 -6.75
CA ILE A 132 -12.84 -0.18 -7.58
C ILE A 132 -11.40 -0.47 -7.14
N SER A 133 -11.13 -1.73 -6.82
CA SER A 133 -9.78 -2.18 -6.43
C SER A 133 -9.46 -3.54 -7.02
N GLY A 134 -8.15 -3.83 -7.11
CA GLY A 134 -7.62 -5.12 -7.51
C GLY A 134 -7.92 -6.26 -6.53
N ARG A 135 -8.64 -6.01 -5.43
CA ARG A 135 -8.98 -7.00 -4.41
C ARG A 135 -10.40 -7.56 -4.54
N GLN A 136 -11.33 -6.77 -5.04
CA GLN A 136 -12.73 -7.17 -5.17
C GLN A 136 -12.92 -7.98 -6.45
N CYS A 137 -13.66 -9.08 -6.38
CA CYS A 137 -14.00 -9.86 -7.57
C CYS A 137 -15.31 -9.34 -8.15
N ALA A 138 -15.29 -8.88 -9.41
CA ALA A 138 -16.45 -8.22 -10.02
C ALA A 138 -17.70 -9.10 -10.01
N ALA A 139 -17.55 -10.42 -10.17
CA ALA A 139 -18.66 -11.38 -10.11
C ALA A 139 -19.41 -11.40 -8.76
N GLU A 140 -18.73 -11.04 -7.67
CA GLU A 140 -19.25 -11.09 -6.30
C GLU A 140 -19.56 -9.69 -5.74
N ASN A 141 -19.40 -8.65 -6.56
CA ASN A 141 -19.45 -7.26 -6.14
C ASN A 141 -20.15 -6.40 -7.20
N ASP A 142 -21.31 -6.85 -7.70
CA ASP A 142 -22.17 -6.13 -8.64
C ASP A 142 -21.48 -5.63 -9.91
N GLY A 143 -20.44 -6.34 -10.36
CA GLY A 143 -19.64 -5.98 -11.51
C GLY A 143 -18.52 -4.97 -11.23
N PHE A 144 -18.21 -4.63 -9.97
CA PHE A 144 -17.12 -3.73 -9.61
C PHE A 144 -15.90 -4.50 -9.10
N GLY A 145 -14.72 -4.25 -9.68
CA GLY A 145 -13.46 -4.90 -9.30
C GLY A 145 -12.84 -5.70 -10.44
N VAL A 146 -12.13 -6.77 -10.09
CA VAL A 146 -11.42 -7.65 -11.03
C VAL A 146 -12.41 -8.44 -11.87
N LEU A 147 -12.40 -8.15 -13.18
CA LEU A 147 -13.16 -8.86 -14.20
C LEU A 147 -12.50 -10.20 -14.53
N ARG A 148 -11.19 -10.17 -14.79
CA ARG A 148 -10.38 -11.33 -15.13
C ARG A 148 -8.90 -11.05 -14.89
N SER A 149 -8.10 -12.10 -14.89
CA SER A 149 -6.65 -12.01 -14.78
C SER A 149 -5.97 -13.09 -15.60
N ARG A 150 -4.67 -12.89 -15.85
CA ARG A 150 -3.79 -13.89 -16.45
C ARG A 150 -2.37 -13.73 -15.93
N VAL A 151 -1.63 -14.83 -15.92
CA VAL A 151 -0.17 -14.79 -15.80
C VAL A 151 0.38 -14.28 -17.14
N VAL A 152 1.24 -13.27 -17.11
CA VAL A 152 1.87 -12.69 -18.31
C VAL A 152 3.36 -12.97 -18.40
N GLU A 153 3.95 -13.43 -17.31
CA GLU A 153 5.31 -13.96 -17.23
C GLU A 153 5.26 -15.13 -16.24
N GLU A 154 5.47 -16.33 -16.77
CA GLU A 154 5.54 -17.53 -15.94
C GLU A 154 6.74 -17.46 -14.99
N PRO A 155 6.62 -18.03 -13.79
CA PRO A 155 7.68 -17.94 -12.82
C PRO A 155 8.93 -18.64 -13.32
N HIS A 156 10.07 -17.97 -13.19
CA HIS A 156 11.35 -18.56 -13.49
C HIS A 156 12.43 -17.98 -12.59
N THR A 157 13.50 -18.75 -12.42
CA THR A 157 14.67 -18.36 -11.64
C THR A 157 15.81 -18.00 -12.56
N PHE A 158 16.53 -16.94 -12.25
CA PHE A 158 17.76 -16.54 -12.92
C PHE A 158 18.75 -15.95 -11.92
N ILE A 159 20.00 -15.78 -12.35
CA ILE A 159 21.02 -15.05 -11.59
C ILE A 159 21.05 -13.63 -12.12
N ASP A 160 20.83 -12.64 -11.25
CA ASP A 160 20.84 -11.23 -11.64
C ASP A 160 22.26 -10.67 -11.81
N GLU A 161 22.35 -9.38 -12.17
CA GLU A 161 23.63 -8.69 -12.37
C GLU A 161 24.53 -8.64 -11.12
N THR A 162 23.97 -8.86 -9.93
CA THR A 162 24.72 -8.91 -8.66
C THR A 162 25.25 -10.31 -8.33
N GLY A 163 24.85 -11.32 -9.12
CA GLY A 163 25.17 -12.71 -8.86
C GLY A 163 24.19 -13.40 -7.90
N GLU A 164 23.08 -12.75 -7.55
CA GLU A 164 22.06 -13.31 -6.66
C GLU A 164 21.00 -14.09 -7.44
N GLU A 165 20.51 -15.17 -6.83
CA GLU A 165 19.37 -15.92 -7.34
C GLU A 165 18.09 -15.10 -7.15
N VAL A 166 17.32 -14.95 -8.23
CA VAL A 166 16.08 -14.16 -8.28
C VAL A 166 14.97 -14.98 -8.93
N VAL A 167 13.78 -14.96 -8.33
CA VAL A 167 12.54 -15.42 -8.98
C VAL A 167 11.82 -14.23 -9.60
N ALA A 168 11.53 -14.29 -10.91
CA ALA A 168 10.67 -13.33 -11.60
C ALA A 168 9.33 -13.96 -11.98
N LEU A 169 8.27 -13.16 -11.93
CA LEU A 169 6.93 -13.51 -12.38
C LEU A 169 6.10 -12.25 -12.64
N ALA A 170 5.02 -12.37 -13.40
CA ALA A 170 4.09 -11.27 -13.61
C ALA A 170 2.64 -11.71 -13.79
N VAL A 171 1.74 -10.92 -13.20
CA VAL A 171 0.28 -11.14 -13.26
C VAL A 171 -0.39 -9.86 -13.73
N GLU A 172 -1.34 -10.00 -14.64
CA GLU A 172 -2.19 -8.91 -15.12
C GLU A 172 -3.62 -9.12 -14.64
N ALA A 173 -4.22 -8.05 -14.11
CA ALA A 173 -5.63 -7.98 -13.74
C ALA A 173 -6.33 -6.92 -14.58
N GLU A 174 -7.53 -7.22 -15.05
CA GLU A 174 -8.40 -6.26 -15.71
C GLU A 174 -9.57 -5.92 -14.79
N LEU A 175 -9.77 -4.63 -14.55
CA LEU A 175 -10.76 -4.10 -13.62
C LEU A 175 -11.94 -3.51 -14.38
N THR A 176 -13.15 -3.64 -13.84
CA THR A 176 -14.40 -3.22 -14.47
C THR A 176 -15.34 -2.58 -13.45
N ASP A 177 -16.39 -1.94 -13.94
CA ASP A 177 -17.51 -1.42 -13.15
C ASP A 177 -18.85 -2.01 -13.62
N GLY A 178 -19.93 -1.75 -12.88
CA GLY A 178 -21.26 -2.29 -13.20
C GLY A 178 -21.82 -1.89 -14.59
N SER A 179 -21.29 -0.85 -15.23
CA SER A 179 -21.69 -0.43 -16.59
C SER A 179 -20.89 -1.12 -17.70
N THR A 180 -19.68 -1.60 -17.39
CA THR A 180 -18.78 -2.24 -18.37
C THR A 180 -18.68 -3.75 -18.20
N SER A 181 -19.02 -4.26 -17.02
CA SER A 181 -19.12 -5.69 -16.74
C SER A 181 -20.23 -6.35 -17.59
N PRO A 182 -20.03 -7.61 -18.05
CA PRO A 182 -18.85 -8.48 -17.87
C PRO A 182 -17.86 -8.43 -19.05
N ALA A 183 -17.95 -7.44 -19.93
CA ALA A 183 -17.32 -7.52 -21.25
C ALA A 183 -16.08 -6.62 -21.39
N THR A 184 -16.13 -5.41 -20.85
CA THR A 184 -15.12 -4.38 -21.12
C THR A 184 -14.42 -3.97 -19.83
N PRO A 185 -13.09 -3.93 -19.79
CA PRO A 185 -12.37 -3.37 -18.65
C PRO A 185 -12.34 -1.83 -18.71
N VAL A 186 -12.30 -1.21 -17.54
CA VAL A 186 -12.08 0.25 -17.36
C VAL A 186 -10.59 0.54 -17.19
N MET A 187 -9.86 -0.37 -16.53
CA MET A 187 -8.45 -0.26 -16.20
C MET A 187 -7.79 -1.63 -16.33
N ARG A 188 -6.54 -1.67 -16.76
CA ARG A 188 -5.66 -2.84 -16.65
C ARG A 188 -4.60 -2.52 -15.61
N VAL A 189 -4.29 -3.48 -14.74
CA VAL A 189 -3.18 -3.40 -13.79
C VAL A 189 -2.25 -4.56 -14.03
N ARG A 190 -0.96 -4.29 -14.25
CA ARG A 190 0.08 -5.31 -14.41
C ARG A 190 1.05 -5.23 -13.23
N TYR A 191 1.26 -6.37 -12.60
CA TYR A 191 2.20 -6.55 -11.51
C TYR A 191 3.36 -7.38 -12.02
N ARG A 192 4.58 -6.82 -12.01
CA ARG A 192 5.83 -7.56 -12.25
C ARG A 192 6.58 -7.68 -10.94
N TYR A 193 7.22 -8.81 -10.70
CA TYR A 193 7.97 -9.07 -9.48
C TYR A 193 9.38 -9.56 -9.77
N ARG A 194 10.29 -9.21 -8.86
CA ARG A 194 11.57 -9.88 -8.64
C ARG A 194 11.72 -10.15 -7.15
N PHE A 195 11.83 -11.42 -6.80
CA PHE A 195 12.05 -11.88 -5.44
C PHE A 195 13.53 -12.23 -5.30
N GLY A 196 14.26 -11.44 -4.52
CA GLY A 196 15.62 -11.75 -4.13
C GLY A 196 15.64 -12.43 -2.76
N ARG A 197 16.85 -12.56 -2.21
CA ARG A 197 17.11 -13.27 -0.96
C ARG A 197 16.37 -12.68 0.25
N SER A 198 16.34 -11.36 0.40
CA SER A 198 15.71 -10.65 1.53
C SER A 198 14.92 -9.42 1.09
N VAL A 199 14.41 -9.43 -0.15
CA VAL A 199 13.67 -8.31 -0.71
C VAL A 199 12.71 -8.76 -1.80
N VAL A 200 11.54 -8.15 -1.83
CA VAL A 200 10.56 -8.28 -2.91
C VAL A 200 10.42 -6.95 -3.62
N ARG A 201 10.86 -6.90 -4.88
CA ARG A 201 10.69 -5.75 -5.76
C ARG A 201 9.47 -5.97 -6.64
N SER A 202 8.62 -4.96 -6.74
CA SER A 202 7.40 -4.99 -7.54
C SER A 202 7.30 -3.75 -8.41
N TRP A 203 6.87 -3.92 -9.64
CA TRP A 203 6.49 -2.82 -10.52
C TRP A 203 5.02 -2.96 -10.86
N VAL A 204 4.24 -1.92 -10.57
CA VAL A 204 2.80 -1.90 -10.80
C VAL A 204 2.48 -0.87 -11.86
N VAL A 205 1.93 -1.32 -12.99
CA VAL A 205 1.52 -0.47 -14.11
C VAL A 205 0.02 -0.41 -14.18
N ALA A 206 -0.56 0.78 -14.09
CA ALA A 206 -1.99 1.02 -14.31
C ALA A 206 -2.20 1.65 -15.69
N SER A 207 -2.98 1.00 -16.56
CA SER A 207 -3.29 1.46 -17.93
C SER A 207 -4.80 1.68 -18.12
N GLY A 208 -5.19 2.91 -18.48
CA GLY A 208 -6.58 3.25 -18.78
C GLY A 208 -7.12 2.49 -20.00
N ARG A 209 -8.32 1.92 -19.90
CA ARG A 209 -9.03 1.24 -21.01
C ARG A 209 -10.31 1.96 -21.44
N CYS A 210 -10.73 2.95 -20.67
CA CYS A 210 -11.94 3.72 -20.90
C CYS A 210 -11.58 5.13 -21.43
N PRO A 211 -11.44 5.33 -22.76
CA PRO A 211 -10.98 6.60 -23.32
C PRO A 211 -11.90 7.75 -22.90
N ASP A 212 -11.34 8.76 -22.25
CA ASP A 212 -12.04 9.91 -21.68
C ASP A 212 -13.23 9.55 -20.76
N GLY A 213 -13.19 8.36 -20.17
CA GLY A 213 -14.26 7.79 -19.37
C GLY A 213 -15.47 7.32 -20.19
N ARG A 214 -15.37 7.20 -21.52
CA ARG A 214 -16.45 6.83 -22.44
C ARG A 214 -16.38 5.35 -22.80
N CYS A 215 -16.88 4.49 -21.92
CA CYS A 215 -16.97 3.06 -22.15
C CYS A 215 -18.20 2.46 -21.44
N GLY A 216 -18.59 1.25 -21.87
CA GLY A 216 -19.68 0.48 -21.30
C GLY A 216 -21.06 0.83 -21.86
N ARG A 217 -22.10 0.24 -21.26
CA ARG A 217 -23.50 0.35 -21.70
C ARG A 217 -24.19 1.60 -21.13
N THR A 218 -23.51 2.73 -21.16
CA THR A 218 -24.01 3.98 -20.56
C THR A 218 -23.50 5.20 -21.31
N ARG A 219 -24.28 6.29 -21.24
CA ARG A 219 -23.87 7.62 -21.75
C ARG A 219 -23.13 8.45 -20.70
N ARG A 220 -23.08 7.98 -19.44
CA ARG A 220 -22.37 8.64 -18.34
C ARG A 220 -20.87 8.39 -18.46
N ARG A 221 -20.06 9.42 -18.24
CA ARG A 221 -18.61 9.29 -18.20
C ARG A 221 -18.15 8.71 -16.86
N ALA A 222 -17.13 7.86 -16.93
CA ALA A 222 -16.38 7.41 -15.77
C ALA A 222 -15.43 8.50 -15.27
N PHE A 223 -15.36 8.64 -13.95
CA PHE A 223 -14.43 9.47 -13.21
C PHE A 223 -13.59 8.60 -12.29
N LEU A 224 -12.38 9.05 -12.04
CA LEU A 224 -11.42 8.45 -11.12
C LEU A 224 -10.93 9.53 -10.17
N LYS A 225 -10.91 9.21 -8.88
CA LYS A 225 -10.38 10.02 -7.80
C LYS A 225 -9.44 9.14 -6.98
N GLU A 226 -8.32 9.71 -6.56
CA GLU A 226 -7.37 9.07 -5.66
C GLU A 226 -6.92 7.67 -6.14
N PRO A 227 -6.32 7.56 -7.34
CA PRO A 227 -5.64 6.33 -7.72
C PRO A 227 -4.52 6.08 -6.73
N LYS A 228 -4.48 4.89 -6.14
CA LYS A 228 -3.59 4.60 -5.02
C LYS A 228 -3.08 3.18 -5.05
N LEU A 229 -1.89 3.01 -4.49
CA LEU A 229 -1.39 1.74 -4.00
C LEU A 229 -1.53 1.71 -2.48
N VAL A 230 -1.77 0.54 -1.91
CA VAL A 230 -1.75 0.37 -0.46
C VAL A 230 -0.82 -0.75 -0.03
N THR A 231 -0.26 -0.57 1.17
CA THR A 231 0.48 -1.60 1.91
C THR A 231 -0.15 -1.75 3.26
N HIS A 232 -0.90 -2.83 3.45
CA HIS A 232 -1.65 -3.11 4.66
C HIS A 232 -1.08 -4.33 5.38
N LEU A 233 -0.77 -4.14 6.66
CA LEU A 233 -0.44 -5.20 7.61
C LEU A 233 -1.67 -5.48 8.46
N GLY A 234 -2.00 -6.76 8.63
CA GLY A 234 -3.21 -7.16 9.33
C GLY A 234 -3.38 -8.66 9.32
N GLY A 235 -2.40 -9.39 9.82
CA GLY A 235 -2.48 -10.84 9.96
C GLY A 235 -2.64 -11.32 11.41
N PRO A 236 -1.68 -11.15 12.35
CA PRO A 236 -1.90 -11.46 13.76
C PRO A 236 -2.78 -10.39 14.41
N ASP A 237 -3.51 -10.82 15.45
CA ASP A 237 -4.28 -9.96 16.32
C ASP A 237 -3.73 -10.10 17.75
N PRO A 238 -3.00 -9.10 18.29
CA PRO A 238 -2.59 -7.84 17.65
C PRO A 238 -1.34 -7.96 16.76
N LEU A 239 -1.05 -6.90 15.98
CA LEU A 239 0.21 -6.74 15.26
C LEU A 239 1.40 -6.55 16.24
N PRO A 240 2.61 -7.00 15.86
CA PRO A 240 3.81 -6.80 16.68
C PRO A 240 4.31 -5.35 16.66
N TYR A 241 3.93 -4.57 15.65
CA TYR A 241 4.38 -3.19 15.45
C TYR A 241 3.52 -2.19 16.23
N THR A 242 4.18 -1.16 16.73
CA THR A 242 3.55 -0.08 17.52
C THR A 242 3.55 1.25 16.81
N ARG A 243 4.26 1.37 15.68
CA ARG A 243 4.50 2.65 15.02
C ARG A 243 4.70 2.54 13.51
N MET A 244 4.21 3.55 12.80
CA MET A 244 4.54 3.83 11.40
C MET A 244 5.47 5.04 11.34
N ALA A 245 6.58 4.93 10.62
CA ALA A 245 7.56 6.00 10.46
C ALA A 245 7.90 6.18 8.99
N THR A 246 7.86 7.41 8.49
CA THR A 246 8.25 7.73 7.11
C THR A 246 9.63 8.38 7.10
N PHE A 247 10.43 8.01 6.11
CA PHE A 247 11.80 8.45 5.95
C PHE A 247 12.03 9.11 4.60
N GLY A 248 12.99 10.03 4.59
CA GLY A 248 13.56 10.62 3.39
C GLY A 248 14.46 9.65 2.62
N GLU A 249 14.85 10.00 1.39
CA GLU A 249 15.86 9.28 0.60
C GLU A 249 17.26 9.23 1.23
N ASP A 250 17.57 10.13 2.15
CA ASP A 250 18.81 10.13 2.94
C ASP A 250 18.69 9.26 4.20
N GLY A 251 17.53 8.65 4.43
CA GLY A 251 17.24 7.88 5.63
C GLY A 251 16.88 8.72 6.85
N GLU A 252 16.76 10.05 6.72
CA GLU A 252 16.28 10.89 7.81
C GLU A 252 14.82 10.60 8.14
N LEU A 253 14.49 10.57 9.43
CA LEU A 253 13.11 10.41 9.89
C LEU A 253 12.31 11.67 9.57
N ALA A 254 11.38 11.57 8.64
CA ALA A 254 10.54 12.69 8.22
C ALA A 254 9.35 12.89 9.17
N CYS A 255 8.72 11.81 9.61
CA CYS A 255 7.53 11.86 10.46
C CYS A 255 7.23 10.50 11.10
N ILE A 256 6.49 10.57 12.20
CA ILE A 256 5.91 9.43 12.89
C ILE A 256 4.40 9.55 12.81
N SER A 257 3.74 8.45 12.50
CA SER A 257 2.29 8.32 12.63
C SER A 257 1.93 7.23 13.61
N LEU A 258 1.06 7.61 14.55
CA LEU A 258 0.33 6.71 15.42
C LEU A 258 -1.17 6.76 15.12
N ALA A 259 -1.55 7.32 13.97
CA ALA A 259 -2.94 7.46 13.57
C ALA A 259 -3.61 6.08 13.50
N GLY A 260 -4.82 5.98 14.04
CA GLY A 260 -5.60 4.76 14.01
C GLY A 260 -7.01 5.01 14.54
N GLY A 261 -7.99 4.42 13.88
CA GLY A 261 -9.39 4.46 14.29
C GLY A 261 -9.74 3.32 15.25
N SER A 262 -10.96 3.38 15.78
CA SER A 262 -11.51 2.28 16.57
C SER A 262 -11.77 1.03 15.71
N LEU A 263 -12.07 -0.10 16.36
CA LEU A 263 -12.47 -1.35 15.71
C LEU A 263 -13.73 -1.23 14.85
N ARG A 264 -14.58 -0.25 15.15
CA ARG A 264 -15.88 -0.09 14.50
C ARG A 264 -15.97 1.24 13.76
N GLY A 265 -16.79 1.22 12.72
CA GLY A 265 -17.05 2.39 11.89
C GLY A 265 -16.05 2.56 10.73
N PRO A 266 -16.37 3.51 9.83
CA PRO A 266 -15.52 3.85 8.73
C PRO A 266 -14.21 4.46 9.24
N ILE A 267 -13.08 4.10 8.62
CA ILE A 267 -11.85 4.85 8.84
C ILE A 267 -11.93 6.08 7.94
N LEU A 268 -12.35 7.19 8.54
CA LEU A 268 -12.57 8.47 7.86
C LEU A 268 -11.39 9.43 8.00
N GLU A 269 -10.40 9.05 8.81
CA GLU A 269 -9.24 9.88 9.09
C GLU A 269 -7.98 9.06 8.87
N THR A 270 -7.29 9.40 7.78
CA THR A 270 -5.93 8.94 7.51
C THR A 270 -4.96 9.97 8.06
N GLY A 271 -3.89 9.50 8.70
CA GLY A 271 -2.81 10.37 9.14
C GLY A 271 -1.92 10.68 7.95
N GLN A 272 -1.93 11.91 7.46
CA GLN A 272 -0.88 12.38 6.56
C GLN A 272 0.29 12.85 7.41
N CYS A 273 1.51 12.64 6.95
CA CYS A 273 2.67 13.20 7.64
C CYS A 273 2.55 14.73 7.65
N PRO A 274 2.28 15.34 8.82
CA PRO A 274 2.15 16.77 8.89
C PRO A 274 3.58 17.29 8.82
N GLY A 275 3.95 17.90 7.70
CA GLY A 275 5.00 18.89 7.78
C GLY A 275 4.55 19.87 8.87
N SER A 276 5.33 20.01 9.94
CA SER A 276 5.27 21.23 10.75
C SER A 276 5.22 22.42 9.78
N PRO A 277 4.45 23.49 10.01
CA PRO A 277 4.42 24.64 9.11
C PRO A 277 5.82 25.19 8.76
N VAL A 278 6.84 24.91 9.58
CA VAL A 278 8.25 25.27 9.37
C VAL A 278 9.05 24.21 8.60
N GLN A 279 8.57 22.95 8.53
CA GLN A 279 9.21 21.81 7.83
C GLN A 279 8.39 21.27 6.64
N LYS A 280 7.29 21.93 6.26
CA LYS A 280 6.49 21.61 5.07
C LYS A 280 7.28 21.70 3.75
N GLY A 281 8.49 22.28 3.75
CA GLY A 281 9.17 22.74 2.53
C GLY A 281 10.03 21.73 1.77
N GLU A 282 10.62 20.70 2.39
CA GLU A 282 11.54 19.80 1.64
C GLU A 282 11.51 18.34 2.10
N LEU A 283 11.47 18.05 3.41
CA LEU A 283 11.51 16.65 3.88
C LEU A 283 10.24 15.87 3.53
N ALA A 284 9.08 16.56 3.52
CA ALA A 284 7.86 15.97 3.00
C ALA A 284 8.02 15.62 1.51
N LEU A 285 8.75 16.41 0.72
CA LEU A 285 8.98 16.16 -0.71
C LEU A 285 10.07 15.10 -0.99
N ARG A 286 10.59 14.45 0.06
CA ARG A 286 11.67 13.47 -0.05
C ARG A 286 11.27 12.10 0.46
N ARG A 287 9.97 11.87 0.72
CA ARG A 287 9.43 10.58 1.20
C ARG A 287 9.87 9.46 0.26
N ALA A 288 10.56 8.48 0.82
CA ALA A 288 11.05 7.33 0.07
C ALA A 288 10.62 6.01 0.71
N ARG A 289 10.50 5.99 2.04
CA ARG A 289 10.27 4.75 2.79
C ARG A 289 9.25 4.94 3.90
N LEU A 290 8.30 4.01 4.00
CA LEU A 290 7.47 3.79 5.17
C LEU A 290 7.98 2.56 5.92
N ARG A 291 8.15 2.66 7.23
CA ARG A 291 8.57 1.55 8.09
C ARG A 291 7.52 1.30 9.18
N PHE A 292 7.23 0.03 9.43
CA PHE A 292 6.47 -0.44 10.57
C PHE A 292 7.47 -0.99 11.60
N ASP A 293 7.49 -0.39 12.77
CA ASP A 293 8.52 -0.64 13.78
C ASP A 293 7.96 -0.69 15.22
N PHE A 294 8.86 -0.91 16.19
CA PHE A 294 8.55 -1.12 17.61
C PHE A 294 8.73 0.16 18.43
N GLY A 295 8.93 1.30 17.77
CA GLY A 295 9.19 2.57 18.43
C GLY A 295 7.94 3.19 19.03
N THR A 296 8.14 4.36 19.65
CA THR A 296 7.05 5.21 20.17
C THR A 296 7.00 6.55 19.43
N ALA A 297 6.05 7.41 19.82
CA ALA A 297 5.96 8.79 19.32
C ALA A 297 7.26 9.59 19.46
N THR A 298 8.11 9.22 20.42
CA THR A 298 9.33 9.96 20.77
C THR A 298 10.62 9.20 20.44
N SER A 299 10.53 7.96 19.97
CA SER A 299 11.70 7.21 19.51
C SER A 299 12.26 7.84 18.23
N GLY A 300 13.57 7.76 18.03
CA GLY A 300 14.24 8.26 16.83
C GLY A 300 14.11 7.33 15.62
N ALA A 301 15.06 7.46 14.71
CA ALA A 301 15.15 6.70 13.47
C ALA A 301 15.47 5.21 13.69
N GLU A 302 15.96 4.81 14.87
CA GLU A 302 16.19 3.42 15.25
C GLU A 302 14.88 2.64 15.38
N GLY A 303 13.83 3.26 15.92
CA GLY A 303 12.48 2.71 15.98
C GLY A 303 12.33 1.35 16.65
N GLY A 304 13.24 0.97 17.54
CA GLY A 304 13.14 -0.29 18.26
C GLY A 304 13.39 -1.54 17.40
N CYS A 305 14.01 -1.42 16.22
CA CYS A 305 14.28 -2.56 15.34
C CYS A 305 15.29 -3.58 15.91
N GLU A 306 15.85 -3.32 17.09
CA GLU A 306 16.60 -4.31 17.88
C GLU A 306 15.70 -5.34 18.59
N ALA A 307 14.43 -5.01 18.81
CA ALA A 307 13.45 -5.89 19.44
C ALA A 307 12.91 -6.96 18.47
N GLY A 308 13.03 -6.74 17.16
CA GLY A 308 12.62 -7.66 16.12
C GLY A 308 12.72 -7.03 14.74
N ASP A 309 12.38 -7.81 13.70
CA ASP A 309 12.48 -7.35 12.32
C ASP A 309 11.39 -6.31 12.00
N CYS A 310 11.83 -5.08 11.73
CA CYS A 310 10.98 -4.04 11.18
C CYS A 310 10.58 -4.36 9.74
N PHE A 311 9.38 -3.96 9.35
CA PHE A 311 8.92 -4.12 7.98
C PHE A 311 9.07 -2.81 7.22
N ASN A 312 9.79 -2.84 6.10
CA ASN A 312 10.07 -1.67 5.27
C ASN A 312 9.30 -1.72 3.96
N VAL A 313 8.84 -0.55 3.53
CA VAL A 313 8.15 -0.33 2.27
C VAL A 313 8.79 0.88 1.61
N VAL A 314 9.39 0.67 0.44
CA VAL A 314 9.85 1.77 -0.42
C VAL A 314 8.87 1.91 -1.56
N MET A 315 8.47 3.15 -1.88
CA MET A 315 7.56 3.46 -2.99
C MET A 315 8.14 4.60 -3.82
N ARG A 316 8.27 4.40 -5.13
CA ARG A 316 8.94 5.33 -6.04
C ARG A 316 8.21 5.42 -7.38
N ALA A 317 8.32 6.57 -8.04
CA ALA A 317 7.82 6.71 -9.40
C ALA A 317 8.70 5.91 -10.37
N TYR A 318 8.08 5.36 -11.42
CA TYR A 318 8.79 4.56 -12.42
C TYR A 318 8.37 4.97 -13.85
N PRO A 319 9.31 5.04 -14.80
CA PRO A 319 8.98 5.35 -16.19
C PRO A 319 8.22 4.21 -16.86
N VAL A 320 7.33 4.56 -17.79
CA VAL A 320 6.61 3.61 -18.63
C VAL A 320 7.11 3.73 -20.06
N THR A 321 7.48 2.59 -20.66
CA THR A 321 7.89 2.47 -22.06
C THR A 321 6.90 1.55 -22.76
N ASP A 322 6.29 1.99 -23.86
CA ASP A 322 5.30 1.21 -24.64
C ASP A 322 4.14 0.63 -23.81
N GLY A 323 3.73 1.34 -22.75
CA GLY A 323 2.63 0.94 -21.88
C GLY A 323 2.98 -0.18 -20.89
N ASP A 324 4.27 -0.44 -20.67
CA ASP A 324 4.80 -1.35 -19.65
C ASP A 324 6.09 -0.80 -19.01
N VAL A 325 6.74 -1.60 -18.18
CA VAL A 325 8.00 -1.28 -17.52
C VAL A 325 9.07 -2.31 -17.86
N GLU A 326 10.31 -1.85 -17.90
CA GLU A 326 11.50 -2.71 -17.93
C GLU A 326 12.07 -2.79 -16.51
N PRO A 327 11.96 -3.93 -15.80
CA PRO A 327 12.46 -4.05 -14.44
C PRO A 327 13.99 -3.88 -14.35
N GLY A 328 14.45 -3.13 -13.34
CA GLY A 328 15.87 -2.84 -13.10
C GLY A 328 16.34 -1.47 -13.62
N GLY A 329 15.48 -0.75 -14.34
CA GLY A 329 15.71 0.64 -14.71
C GLY A 329 15.67 1.63 -13.53
N PRO A 330 16.08 2.89 -13.77
CA PRO A 330 16.12 3.91 -12.74
C PRO A 330 14.72 4.24 -12.19
N THR A 331 14.69 4.55 -10.90
CA THR A 331 13.48 5.00 -10.19
C THR A 331 13.60 6.49 -9.89
N ALA A 332 12.47 7.19 -9.77
CA ALA A 332 12.42 8.60 -9.37
C ALA A 332 11.75 8.78 -8.01
N ARG A 333 11.83 10.00 -7.45
CA ARG A 333 11.04 10.37 -6.27
C ARG A 333 9.55 10.22 -6.55
N TRP A 334 8.78 10.06 -5.47
CA TRP A 334 7.32 10.02 -5.59
C TRP A 334 6.80 11.35 -6.13
N ASP A 335 7.13 12.45 -5.47
CA ASP A 335 6.88 13.83 -5.87
C ASP A 335 8.05 14.34 -6.72
N GLY A 336 7.77 14.64 -7.99
CA GLY A 336 8.81 14.90 -8.99
C GLY A 336 9.64 16.16 -8.71
N ASN A 337 10.96 16.05 -8.91
CA ASN A 337 11.87 17.19 -9.13
C ASN A 337 11.71 17.77 -10.56
N GLY A 338 10.48 17.83 -11.10
CA GLY A 338 10.19 18.26 -12.48
C GLY A 338 10.11 17.15 -13.54
N GLU A 339 10.26 15.88 -13.15
CA GLU A 339 10.01 14.73 -14.03
C GLU A 339 8.67 14.08 -13.65
N SER A 340 7.62 14.39 -14.42
CA SER A 340 6.24 13.92 -14.20
C SER A 340 6.09 12.41 -14.43
N LEU A 341 6.54 11.58 -13.48
CA LEU A 341 6.52 10.11 -13.55
C LEU A 341 5.55 9.49 -12.52
N GLY A 342 5.19 8.21 -12.73
CA GLY A 342 4.36 7.45 -11.79
C GLY A 342 3.01 8.09 -11.47
N LEU A 343 2.51 7.90 -10.24
CA LEU A 343 1.20 8.44 -9.85
C LEU A 343 1.19 9.98 -9.73
N ASP A 344 2.35 10.58 -9.53
CA ASP A 344 2.53 12.03 -9.50
C ASP A 344 2.37 12.64 -10.90
N GLY A 345 3.03 12.05 -11.90
CA GLY A 345 2.79 12.35 -13.30
C GLY A 345 1.34 12.09 -13.72
N TRP A 346 0.68 11.09 -13.13
CA TRP A 346 -0.76 10.90 -13.34
C TRP A 346 -1.57 12.07 -12.80
N ALA A 347 -1.26 12.55 -11.59
CA ALA A 347 -1.94 13.69 -10.99
C ALA A 347 -1.82 14.94 -11.87
N GLU A 348 -0.61 15.23 -12.36
CA GLU A 348 -0.36 16.36 -13.26
C GLU A 348 -1.10 16.21 -14.60
N ALA A 349 -1.04 15.02 -15.23
CA ALA A 349 -1.78 14.74 -16.45
C ALA A 349 -3.30 14.81 -16.25
N ALA A 350 -3.79 14.51 -15.04
CA ALA A 350 -5.20 14.57 -14.67
C ALA A 350 -5.67 15.99 -14.36
N ALA A 351 -4.78 16.89 -13.92
CA ALA A 351 -5.11 18.25 -13.50
C ALA A 351 -5.97 19.03 -14.52
N GLY A 352 -5.62 18.93 -15.81
CA GLY A 352 -6.32 19.61 -16.90
C GLY A 352 -7.64 18.98 -17.35
N ARG A 353 -8.02 17.82 -16.80
CA ARG A 353 -9.22 17.09 -17.25
C ARG A 353 -10.49 17.64 -16.60
N PRO A 354 -11.66 17.50 -17.24
CA PRO A 354 -12.92 17.92 -16.65
C PRO A 354 -13.19 17.22 -15.29
N PRO A 355 -13.51 17.98 -14.22
CA PRO A 355 -13.86 17.39 -12.94
C PRO A 355 -15.26 16.76 -12.97
N ALA A 356 -15.56 15.89 -12.01
CA ALA A 356 -16.92 15.39 -11.79
C ALA A 356 -17.87 16.52 -11.41
N TYR A 357 -17.46 17.37 -10.47
CA TYR A 357 -18.16 18.56 -10.02
C TYR A 357 -17.14 19.66 -9.68
N PRO A 358 -17.46 20.95 -9.88
CA PRO A 358 -16.46 22.02 -9.75
C PRO A 358 -16.22 22.53 -8.34
N VAL A 359 -17.06 22.15 -7.37
CA VAL A 359 -16.95 22.59 -5.96
C VAL A 359 -17.09 21.39 -5.03
N ASP A 360 -16.49 21.45 -3.85
CA ASP A 360 -16.65 20.41 -2.85
C ASP A 360 -18.10 20.37 -2.37
N THR A 361 -18.62 19.17 -2.13
CA THR A 361 -19.91 19.00 -1.45
C THR A 361 -19.76 18.16 -0.19
N PRO A 362 -20.69 18.29 0.78
CA PRO A 362 -20.65 17.45 1.98
C PRO A 362 -20.69 15.96 1.62
N SER A 363 -19.85 15.18 2.29
CA SER A 363 -19.84 13.72 2.18
C SER A 363 -21.14 13.10 2.70
N ILE A 364 -21.27 11.77 2.60
CA ILE A 364 -22.44 11.03 3.08
C ILE A 364 -22.69 11.17 4.59
N ASP A 365 -21.68 11.56 5.36
CA ASP A 365 -21.77 11.85 6.80
C ASP A 365 -22.11 13.32 7.10
N GLY A 366 -22.33 14.14 6.07
CA GLY A 366 -22.63 15.57 6.18
C GLY A 366 -21.40 16.46 6.39
N VAL A 367 -20.19 15.90 6.46
CA VAL A 367 -18.96 16.67 6.64
C VAL A 367 -18.49 17.22 5.29
N LEU A 368 -18.29 18.53 5.23
CA LEU A 368 -17.61 19.18 4.11
C LEU A 368 -16.10 19.13 4.35
N TRP A 369 -15.37 18.47 3.44
CA TRP A 369 -13.91 18.42 3.46
C TRP A 369 -13.35 19.43 2.46
N ASP A 370 -12.39 20.25 2.89
CA ASP A 370 -11.66 21.15 1.99
C ASP A 370 -10.54 20.36 1.33
N CYS A 371 -10.67 20.08 0.04
CA CYS A 371 -9.77 19.19 -0.69
C CYS A 371 -8.52 19.91 -1.21
N HIS A 372 -8.03 20.89 -0.43
CA HIS A 372 -6.70 21.48 -0.48
C HIS A 372 -6.15 21.86 -1.87
N GLY A 373 -6.97 22.50 -2.70
CA GLY A 373 -6.48 23.14 -3.94
C GLY A 373 -7.15 22.70 -5.25
N SER A 374 -8.28 21.99 -5.21
CA SER A 374 -9.18 21.70 -6.36
C SER A 374 -8.57 20.97 -7.57
N SER A 375 -7.26 20.76 -7.60
CA SER A 375 -6.53 20.19 -8.72
C SER A 375 -5.69 19.02 -8.23
N PRO A 376 -5.76 17.85 -8.88
CA PRO A 376 -4.86 16.73 -8.64
C PRO A 376 -3.37 17.11 -8.66
N GLY A 377 -2.97 18.06 -9.53
CA GLY A 377 -1.57 18.49 -9.64
C GLY A 377 -1.10 19.43 -8.53
N ALA A 378 -1.91 19.75 -7.52
CA ALA A 378 -1.49 20.60 -6.41
C ALA A 378 -0.69 19.80 -5.37
N ASP A 379 0.45 20.32 -4.92
CA ASP A 379 1.32 19.65 -3.93
C ASP A 379 0.59 19.21 -2.65
N GLY A 380 -0.38 20.03 -2.22
CA GLY A 380 -1.19 19.78 -1.03
C GLY A 380 -1.97 18.47 -1.05
N VAL A 381 -2.25 17.89 -2.23
CA VAL A 381 -3.01 16.64 -2.33
C VAL A 381 -2.13 15.43 -2.65
N ARG A 382 -0.83 15.57 -2.94
CA ARG A 382 0.01 14.45 -3.42
C ARG A 382 0.78 13.73 -2.28
N ARG A 383 0.18 13.65 -1.10
CA ARG A 383 0.82 13.19 0.14
C ARG A 383 0.51 11.73 0.44
N TRP A 384 1.50 11.00 0.97
CA TRP A 384 1.27 9.67 1.51
C TRP A 384 0.45 9.75 2.80
N GLU A 385 -0.36 8.74 3.00
CA GLU A 385 -1.21 8.62 4.17
C GLU A 385 -0.90 7.34 4.93
N THR A 386 -1.18 7.37 6.23
CA THR A 386 -0.99 6.25 7.14
C THR A 386 -2.29 5.99 7.87
N ILE A 387 -2.55 4.74 8.19
CA ILE A 387 -3.83 4.33 8.73
C ILE A 387 -3.67 3.11 9.64
N GLY A 388 -4.62 2.90 10.54
CA GLY A 388 -4.64 1.71 11.36
C GLY A 388 -5.96 1.51 12.09
N ARG A 389 -6.17 0.30 12.61
CA ARG A 389 -7.22 -0.02 13.58
C ARG A 389 -6.56 -0.40 14.89
N LYS A 390 -7.09 0.13 16.00
CA LYS A 390 -6.58 -0.15 17.34
C LYS A 390 -7.63 -0.83 18.21
N ASP A 391 -7.18 -1.69 19.11
CA ASP A 391 -7.99 -2.21 20.20
C ASP A 391 -8.17 -1.17 21.33
N GLU A 392 -8.93 -1.53 22.37
CA GLU A 392 -9.17 -0.66 23.54
C GLU A 392 -7.89 -0.32 24.32
N ALA A 393 -6.85 -1.16 24.21
CA ALA A 393 -5.54 -0.91 24.81
C ALA A 393 -4.63 -0.05 23.92
N GLY A 394 -5.12 0.40 22.76
CA GLY A 394 -4.37 1.23 21.82
C GLY A 394 -3.37 0.46 20.96
N ARG A 395 -3.37 -0.88 21.00
CA ARG A 395 -2.52 -1.74 20.17
C ARG A 395 -3.10 -1.86 18.78
N PHE A 396 -2.25 -1.88 17.76
CA PHE A 396 -2.71 -2.02 16.39
C PHE A 396 -3.18 -3.46 16.11
N LEU A 397 -4.37 -3.60 15.55
CA LEU A 397 -4.86 -4.85 14.95
C LEU A 397 -4.56 -4.90 13.45
N SER A 398 -4.51 -3.73 12.82
CA SER A 398 -4.08 -3.54 11.44
C SER A 398 -3.45 -2.16 11.28
N MET A 399 -2.49 -2.05 10.37
CA MET A 399 -1.76 -0.82 10.05
C MET A 399 -1.57 -0.75 8.55
N GLY A 400 -1.41 0.45 7.99
CA GLY A 400 -1.18 0.56 6.57
C GLY A 400 -0.66 1.91 6.10
N GLY A 401 -0.03 1.88 4.93
CA GLY A 401 0.30 3.05 4.14
C GLY A 401 -0.57 3.11 2.89
N ILE A 402 -1.02 4.32 2.56
CA ILE A 402 -1.72 4.66 1.32
C ILE A 402 -0.80 5.59 0.52
N PHE A 403 -0.57 5.22 -0.72
CA PHE A 403 0.33 5.91 -1.65
C PHE A 403 -0.48 6.41 -2.84
N PRO A 404 -1.24 7.51 -2.68
CA PRO A 404 -2.12 8.03 -3.73
C PRO A 404 -1.35 8.92 -4.72
N GLY A 405 -1.84 9.00 -5.95
CA GLY A 405 -1.42 10.06 -6.88
C GLY A 405 -1.86 11.44 -6.38
N TRP A 406 -3.09 11.54 -5.88
CA TRP A 406 -3.61 12.72 -5.20
C TRP A 406 -4.70 12.31 -4.21
N GLU A 407 -4.89 13.06 -3.13
CA GLU A 407 -5.82 12.85 -2.02
C GLU A 407 -7.27 12.78 -2.51
N GLY A 408 -8.06 11.91 -1.89
CA GLY A 408 -9.48 11.79 -2.17
C GLY A 408 -10.37 12.35 -1.07
N GLY A 409 -9.83 12.84 0.05
CA GLY A 409 -10.58 13.24 1.24
C GLY A 409 -10.89 12.05 2.13
N ARG A 410 -12.09 12.03 2.72
CA ARG A 410 -12.55 11.03 3.69
C ARG A 410 -13.07 9.74 3.05
N GLY A 411 -13.21 9.68 1.72
CA GLY A 411 -13.57 8.44 1.03
C GLY A 411 -14.13 8.63 -0.37
N GLY A 412 -15.11 7.83 -0.77
CA GLY A 412 -15.65 7.84 -2.15
C GLY A 412 -16.65 8.96 -2.47
N TYR A 413 -17.08 9.75 -1.48
CA TYR A 413 -18.31 10.57 -1.59
C TYR A 413 -18.11 12.08 -1.39
N ASP A 414 -16.87 12.54 -1.34
CA ASP A 414 -16.46 13.93 -1.20
C ASP A 414 -15.46 14.32 -2.30
N CYS A 415 -14.88 15.51 -2.21
CA CYS A 415 -13.80 15.96 -3.10
C CYS A 415 -14.07 15.73 -4.59
N GLU A 416 -15.30 15.96 -5.05
CA GLU A 416 -15.64 15.83 -6.47
C GLU A 416 -14.80 16.73 -7.41
N PRO A 417 -14.31 17.90 -6.95
CA PRO A 417 -13.30 18.68 -7.67
C PRO A 417 -11.98 17.98 -7.84
N LEU A 418 -11.69 16.84 -7.20
CA LEU A 418 -10.49 16.03 -7.43
C LEU A 418 -10.76 14.78 -8.29
N ALA A 419 -12.02 14.45 -8.54
CA ALA A 419 -12.37 13.39 -9.46
C ALA A 419 -12.24 13.85 -10.91
N ARG A 420 -11.46 13.15 -11.71
CA ARG A 420 -11.19 13.51 -13.12
C ARG A 420 -11.71 12.45 -14.06
N THR A 421 -12.11 12.86 -15.26
CA THR A 421 -12.33 11.87 -16.33
C THR A 421 -11.02 11.13 -16.60
N PHE A 422 -11.12 9.89 -17.06
CA PHE A 422 -9.97 9.14 -17.56
C PHE A 422 -9.31 9.88 -18.73
N GLY A 423 -8.05 9.53 -19.04
CA GLY A 423 -7.33 10.04 -20.20
C GLY A 423 -7.60 9.20 -21.45
N PRO A 424 -6.75 9.31 -22.49
CA PRO A 424 -6.85 8.46 -23.67
C PRO A 424 -6.65 6.99 -23.32
N ALA A 425 -7.16 6.09 -24.16
CA ALA A 425 -6.94 4.65 -23.99
C ALA A 425 -5.44 4.32 -24.09
N GLY A 426 -4.94 3.48 -23.19
CA GLY A 426 -3.54 3.09 -23.13
C GLY A 426 -2.65 4.02 -22.31
N GLU A 427 -3.14 5.19 -21.88
CA GLU A 427 -2.42 6.03 -20.93
C GLU A 427 -2.07 5.22 -19.68
N SER A 428 -0.78 5.24 -19.32
CA SER A 428 -0.21 4.32 -18.34
C SER A 428 0.76 5.03 -17.40
N PHE A 429 0.72 4.63 -16.14
CA PHE A 429 1.60 5.12 -15.08
C PHE A 429 2.11 3.96 -14.24
N ALA A 430 3.36 4.04 -13.77
CA ALA A 430 3.99 2.96 -13.04
C ALA A 430 4.61 3.39 -11.70
N VAL A 431 4.56 2.47 -10.75
CA VAL A 431 5.20 2.61 -9.45
C VAL A 431 6.13 1.44 -9.24
N PHE A 432 7.31 1.74 -8.72
CA PHE A 432 8.19 0.76 -8.11
C PHE A 432 7.89 0.66 -6.61
N ALA A 433 7.79 -0.56 -6.11
CA ALA A 433 7.69 -0.87 -4.70
C ALA A 433 8.79 -1.86 -4.29
N SER A 434 9.34 -1.70 -3.09
CA SER A 434 10.21 -2.70 -2.46
C SER A 434 9.72 -3.02 -1.05
N TYR A 435 9.68 -4.30 -0.72
CA TYR A 435 9.27 -4.82 0.58
C TYR A 435 10.39 -5.67 1.18
N SER A 436 10.72 -5.46 2.45
CA SER A 436 11.76 -6.22 3.14
C SER A 436 11.54 -6.27 4.65
N LEU A 437 12.06 -7.31 5.30
CA LEU A 437 12.21 -7.38 6.75
C LEU A 437 13.61 -6.96 7.22
N GLY A 438 13.68 -6.48 8.46
CA GLY A 438 14.92 -6.16 9.16
C GLY A 438 15.46 -4.75 8.90
N PRO A 439 16.77 -4.52 9.08
CA PRO A 439 17.39 -3.20 8.88
C PRO A 439 17.55 -2.85 7.39
N GLY A 440 17.44 -3.85 6.51
CA GLY A 440 17.72 -3.76 5.08
C GLY A 440 16.69 -2.92 4.35
N TRP A 441 17.04 -1.66 4.10
CA TRP A 441 16.59 -1.02 2.87
C TRP A 441 17.85 -0.73 2.07
N GLU A 442 17.92 -1.26 0.84
CA GLU A 442 18.94 -0.83 -0.09
C GLU A 442 18.62 0.62 -0.46
N SER A 443 19.57 1.53 -0.26
CA SER A 443 19.47 2.82 -0.94
C SER A 443 19.50 2.51 -2.44
N LEU A 444 18.39 2.69 -3.14
CA LEU A 444 18.25 2.52 -4.58
C LEU A 444 19.01 3.65 -5.31
N ARG A 445 20.34 3.67 -5.13
CA ARG A 445 21.26 4.56 -5.85
C ARG A 445 21.53 4.02 -7.23
#